data_AF-K2D4Z4-F1
#
_entry.id   AF-K2D4Z4-F1
#
_cell.length_a   1.000
_cell.length_b   1.000
_cell.length_c   1.000
_cell.angle_alpha   90.00
_cell.angle_beta   90.00
_cell.angle_gamma   90.00
#
_symmetry.space_group_name_H-M   'P 1'
#
loop_
_entity.id
_entity.type
_entity.pdbx_description
1 polymer ?
#
loop_
_entity_poly.entity_id
_entity_poly.type
_entity_poly.pdbx_seq_one_letter_code
_entity_poly.pdbx_strand_id
1 'polypeptide(L)'
;MLYTDVVSHLNTKYFMKKLFPILMITTGLLFLGATYYPIVRDEVWYQLKTLKNQKYELSNSSGEKDSVFARYLTAKTIDLEPVNKDFSIIIEKIGVNAPVTADVSVWDPNEYNEALKIGAAHAASSMYPSSDPGNVYIFAHTSVNFWELGKYA
;
A
#
# COMPACT_ATOMS: atom_id res chain seq x y z
N MET A 1 -64.42 -13.15 -15.88
CA MET A 1 -63.90 -12.29 -14.78
C MET A 1 -63.88 -13.16 -13.53
N LEU A 2 -62.80 -13.11 -12.74
CA LEU A 2 -62.54 -13.89 -11.49
C LEU A 2 -61.79 -15.23 -11.64
N TYR A 3 -60.48 -15.18 -11.92
CA TYR A 3 -59.55 -16.26 -11.51
C TYR A 3 -58.11 -15.79 -11.20
N THR A 4 -57.80 -14.49 -11.32
CA THR A 4 -56.41 -14.01 -11.19
C THR A 4 -56.02 -13.49 -9.81
N ASP A 5 -56.96 -13.34 -8.86
CA ASP A 5 -56.69 -12.59 -7.61
C ASP A 5 -56.35 -13.43 -6.37
N VAL A 6 -56.32 -14.77 -6.45
CA VAL A 6 -56.08 -15.61 -5.26
C VAL A 6 -54.62 -16.09 -5.11
N VAL A 7 -53.80 -16.00 -6.17
CA VAL A 7 -52.43 -16.56 -6.16
C VAL A 7 -51.34 -15.54 -5.76
N SER A 8 -51.65 -14.24 -5.75
CA SER A 8 -50.66 -13.18 -5.48
C SER A 8 -50.30 -13.02 -4.00
N HIS A 9 -51.17 -13.39 -3.07
CA HIS A 9 -50.97 -13.12 -1.63
C HIS A 9 -50.20 -14.22 -0.87
N LEU A 10 -50.17 -15.46 -1.38
CA LEU A 10 -49.46 -16.59 -0.75
C LEU A 10 -47.96 -16.61 -1.14
N ASN A 11 -47.62 -16.12 -2.33
CA ASN A 11 -46.24 -16.15 -2.84
C ASN A 11 -45.34 -15.09 -2.17
N THR A 12 -45.85 -13.89 -1.87
CA THR A 12 -45.04 -12.79 -1.30
C THR A 12 -44.53 -13.09 0.11
N LYS A 13 -45.34 -13.71 0.98
CA LYS A 13 -44.90 -14.06 2.35
C LYS A 13 -43.84 -15.18 2.35
N TYR A 14 -43.96 -16.14 1.45
CA TYR A 14 -42.99 -17.24 1.31
C TYR A 14 -41.70 -16.78 0.64
N PHE A 15 -41.83 -15.98 -0.41
CA PHE A 15 -40.73 -15.32 -1.10
C PHE A 15 -39.93 -14.42 -0.16
N MET A 16 -40.61 -13.61 0.67
CA MET A 16 -39.95 -12.72 1.64
C MET A 16 -39.19 -13.50 2.73
N LYS A 17 -39.72 -14.66 3.19
CA LYS A 17 -39.03 -15.52 4.16
C LYS A 17 -37.79 -16.23 3.60
N LYS A 18 -37.74 -16.50 2.29
CA LYS A 18 -36.57 -17.09 1.61
C LYS A 18 -35.57 -16.04 1.13
N LEU A 19 -36.05 -14.90 0.65
CA LEU A 19 -35.21 -13.83 0.10
C LEU A 19 -34.44 -13.09 1.19
N PHE A 20 -35.08 -12.82 2.34
CA PHE A 20 -34.47 -12.09 3.44
C PHE A 20 -33.16 -12.72 3.96
N PRO A 21 -33.09 -14.04 4.28
CA PRO A 21 -31.84 -14.65 4.71
C PRO A 21 -30.77 -14.68 3.61
N ILE A 22 -31.14 -14.95 2.36
CA ILE A 22 -30.20 -14.93 1.22
C ILE A 22 -29.61 -13.53 1.03
N LEU A 23 -30.44 -12.49 1.15
CA LEU A 23 -29.99 -11.10 1.06
C LEU A 23 -29.02 -10.74 2.18
N MET A 24 -29.28 -11.14 3.43
CA MET A 24 -28.34 -10.90 4.53
C MET A 24 -27.02 -11.66 4.37
N ILE A 25 -27.08 -12.92 3.95
CA ILE A 25 -25.88 -13.76 3.73
C ILE A 25 -25.03 -13.19 2.59
N THR A 26 -25.65 -12.86 1.45
CA THR A 26 -24.94 -12.30 0.29
C THR A 26 -24.36 -10.92 0.61
N THR A 27 -25.10 -10.06 1.32
CA THR A 27 -24.61 -8.76 1.76
C THR A 27 -23.42 -8.91 2.71
N GLY A 28 -23.48 -9.84 3.68
CA GLY A 28 -22.37 -10.11 4.60
C GLY A 28 -21.12 -10.62 3.88
N LEU A 29 -21.28 -11.55 2.93
CA LEU A 29 -20.19 -12.02 2.07
C LEU A 29 -19.58 -10.89 1.22
N LEU A 30 -20.41 -10.01 0.69
CA LEU A 30 -19.96 -8.86 -0.10
C LEU A 30 -19.17 -7.88 0.77
N PHE A 31 -19.64 -7.59 1.99
CA PHE A 31 -18.93 -6.76 2.96
C PHE A 31 -17.58 -7.37 3.37
N LEU A 32 -17.52 -8.67 3.65
CA LEU A 32 -16.25 -9.35 3.93
C LEU A 32 -15.30 -9.26 2.72
N GLY A 33 -15.82 -9.53 1.51
CA GLY A 33 -15.06 -9.39 0.28
C GLY A 33 -14.48 -7.98 0.12
N ALA A 34 -15.29 -6.94 0.32
CA ALA A 34 -14.86 -5.55 0.23
C ALA A 34 -13.79 -5.18 1.26
N THR A 35 -13.96 -5.61 2.52
CA THR A 35 -13.00 -5.33 3.60
C THR A 35 -11.63 -5.95 3.34
N TYR A 36 -11.59 -7.20 2.90
CA TYR A 36 -10.34 -7.92 2.67
C TYR A 36 -9.80 -7.78 1.24
N TYR A 37 -10.57 -7.19 0.32
CA TYR A 37 -10.17 -6.95 -1.06
C TYR A 37 -8.78 -6.31 -1.21
N PRO A 38 -8.45 -5.18 -0.54
CA PRO A 38 -7.14 -4.56 -0.74
C PRO A 38 -5.99 -5.48 -0.31
N ILE A 39 -6.15 -6.18 0.81
CA ILE A 39 -5.13 -7.08 1.37
C ILE A 39 -4.88 -8.27 0.44
N VAL A 40 -5.95 -8.93 -0.01
CA VAL A 40 -5.85 -10.08 -0.92
C VAL A 40 -5.25 -9.67 -2.26
N ARG A 41 -5.63 -8.50 -2.79
CA ARG A 41 -5.07 -7.97 -4.04
C ARG A 41 -3.56 -7.81 -3.95
N ASP A 42 -3.08 -7.21 -2.87
CA ASP A 42 -1.66 -6.89 -2.71
C ASP A 42 -0.81 -8.15 -2.52
N GLU A 43 -1.31 -9.14 -1.76
CA GLU A 43 -0.65 -10.44 -1.60
C GLU A 43 -0.60 -11.22 -2.92
N VAL A 44 -1.72 -11.33 -3.65
CA VAL A 44 -1.76 -12.00 -4.95
C VAL A 44 -0.80 -11.34 -5.94
N TRP A 45 -0.75 -10.00 -5.93
CA TRP A 45 0.17 -9.25 -6.77
C TRP A 45 1.64 -9.48 -6.40
N TYR A 46 1.94 -9.53 -5.11
CA TYR A 46 3.27 -9.85 -4.61
C TYR A 46 3.70 -11.27 -5.03
N GLN A 47 2.82 -12.26 -4.88
CA GLN A 47 3.09 -13.64 -5.27
C GLN A 47 3.26 -13.79 -6.80
N LEU A 48 2.49 -13.04 -7.60
CA LEU A 48 2.68 -12.99 -9.05
C LEU A 48 4.05 -12.39 -9.44
N LYS A 49 4.53 -11.39 -8.71
CA LYS A 49 5.85 -10.78 -8.92
C LYS A 49 7.00 -11.71 -8.52
N THR A 50 6.90 -12.42 -7.40
CA THR A 50 7.95 -13.35 -6.94
C THR A 50 8.13 -14.51 -7.91
N LEU A 51 7.04 -15.02 -8.51
CA LEU A 51 7.11 -16.06 -9.55
C LEU A 51 7.82 -15.58 -10.83
N LYS A 52 7.83 -14.27 -11.12
CA LYS A 52 8.48 -13.69 -12.30
C LYS A 52 9.99 -13.45 -12.14
N ASN A 53 10.62 -13.78 -11.01
CA ASN A 53 12.08 -13.68 -10.79
C ASN A 53 12.71 -12.33 -11.26
N GLN A 54 12.00 -11.21 -11.06
CA GLN A 54 12.56 -9.90 -11.41
C GLN A 54 13.71 -9.56 -10.46
N LYS A 55 14.91 -9.43 -11.03
CA LYS A 55 16.10 -8.92 -10.35
C LYS A 55 16.07 -7.39 -10.39
N TYR A 56 16.31 -6.76 -9.26
CA TYR A 56 16.40 -5.30 -9.12
C TYR A 56 17.89 -4.93 -9.11
N GLU A 57 18.31 -4.09 -10.05
CA GLU A 57 19.67 -3.56 -10.12
C GLU A 57 19.60 -2.03 -10.09
N LEU A 58 20.39 -1.40 -9.23
CA LEU A 58 20.55 0.05 -9.17
C LEU A 58 21.53 0.47 -10.29
N SER A 59 21.01 0.85 -11.45
CA SER A 59 21.83 1.30 -12.58
C SER A 59 21.92 2.83 -12.64
N ASN A 60 23.08 3.37 -12.23
CA ASN A 60 23.48 4.73 -12.58
C ASN A 60 23.87 4.77 -14.06
N SER A 61 22.92 4.81 -15.00
CA SER A 61 23.10 5.37 -16.35
C SER A 61 21.83 5.25 -17.20
N SER A 62 21.25 6.41 -17.51
CA SER A 62 20.60 6.76 -18.79
C SER A 62 19.81 5.63 -19.48
N GLY A 63 18.63 5.33 -18.95
CA GLY A 63 17.61 4.49 -19.56
C GLY A 63 16.32 5.28 -19.82
N GLU A 64 15.71 5.03 -20.98
CA GLU A 64 14.58 5.75 -21.59
C GLU A 64 13.32 5.90 -20.70
N LYS A 65 12.62 7.03 -20.89
CA LYS A 65 11.52 7.55 -20.05
C LYS A 65 10.50 6.50 -19.62
N ASP A 66 10.34 6.39 -18.30
CA ASP A 66 9.47 5.47 -17.59
C ASP A 66 8.00 5.58 -18.02
N SER A 67 7.49 4.54 -18.70
CA SER A 67 6.07 4.41 -19.04
C SER A 67 5.46 3.34 -18.13
N VAL A 68 4.41 3.73 -17.39
CA VAL A 68 3.65 2.85 -16.48
C VAL A 68 3.23 1.56 -17.18
N PHE A 69 2.90 1.62 -18.47
CA PHE A 69 2.48 0.45 -19.26
C PHE A 69 3.65 -0.45 -19.68
N ALA A 70 4.83 0.11 -19.96
CA ALA A 70 6.03 -0.66 -20.31
C ALA A 70 6.51 -1.54 -19.15
N ARG A 71 6.34 -1.07 -17.90
CA ARG A 71 6.61 -1.84 -16.67
C ARG A 71 5.79 -3.12 -16.53
N TYR A 72 4.62 -3.20 -17.18
CA TYR A 72 3.76 -4.40 -17.14
C TYR A 72 4.13 -5.44 -18.20
N LEU A 73 4.70 -5.01 -19.33
CA LEU A 73 4.95 -5.85 -20.50
C LEU A 73 6.36 -6.45 -20.52
N THR A 74 7.34 -5.83 -19.89
CA THR A 74 8.73 -6.28 -19.96
C THR A 74 9.25 -6.68 -18.58
N ALA A 75 9.81 -7.88 -18.47
CA ALA A 75 10.58 -8.34 -17.31
C ALA A 75 11.95 -7.62 -17.21
N LYS A 76 12.01 -6.35 -17.61
CA LYS A 76 13.22 -5.53 -17.60
C LYS A 76 13.41 -4.96 -16.19
N THR A 77 14.67 -4.85 -15.79
CA THR A 77 15.11 -4.16 -14.59
C THR A 77 14.43 -2.80 -14.52
N ILE A 78 13.73 -2.54 -13.42
CA ILE A 78 13.12 -1.23 -13.16
C ILE A 78 14.25 -0.36 -12.63
N ASP A 79 14.71 0.60 -13.43
CA ASP A 79 15.64 1.62 -12.96
C ASP A 79 14.88 2.54 -12.01
N LEU A 80 15.20 2.47 -10.71
CA LEU A 80 14.60 3.31 -9.69
C LEU A 80 15.57 4.44 -9.36
N GLU A 81 15.23 5.66 -9.77
CA GLU A 81 15.95 6.85 -9.32
C GLU A 81 15.47 7.26 -7.91
N PRO A 82 16.39 7.48 -6.96
CA PRO A 82 16.02 7.96 -5.62
C PRO A 82 15.38 9.34 -5.71
N VAL A 83 14.33 9.57 -4.91
CA VAL A 83 13.69 10.89 -4.78
C VAL A 83 14.68 11.95 -4.28
N ASN A 84 15.64 11.55 -3.45
CA ASN A 84 16.75 12.39 -3.01
C ASN A 84 18.07 11.61 -3.10
N LYS A 85 19.08 12.19 -3.77
CA LYS A 85 20.40 11.57 -3.97
C LYS A 85 21.32 11.68 -2.74
N ASP A 86 21.00 12.54 -1.79
CA ASP A 86 21.80 12.72 -0.56
C ASP A 86 21.48 11.62 0.44
N PHE A 87 20.22 11.52 0.89
CA PHE A 87 19.76 10.44 1.76
C PHE A 87 18.30 10.07 1.45
N SER A 88 18.10 8.84 1.00
CA SER A 88 16.79 8.27 0.69
C SER A 88 16.74 6.78 1.01
N ILE A 89 15.52 6.26 1.14
CA ILE A 89 15.24 4.84 1.31
C ILE A 89 14.40 4.35 0.14
N ILE A 90 14.89 3.28 -0.50
CA ILE A 90 14.20 2.57 -1.57
C ILE A 90 13.97 1.13 -1.09
N ILE A 91 12.73 0.66 -1.19
CA ILE A 91 12.39 -0.75 -0.94
C ILE A 91 11.63 -1.25 -2.17
N GLU A 92 12.36 -1.91 -3.08
CA GLU A 92 11.90 -2.22 -4.43
C GLU A 92 10.73 -3.21 -4.42
N LYS A 93 10.78 -4.19 -3.51
CA LYS A 93 9.74 -5.23 -3.37
C LYS A 93 8.36 -4.66 -3.11
N ILE A 94 8.28 -3.55 -2.38
CA ILE A 94 7.03 -2.86 -2.02
C ILE A 94 6.88 -1.51 -2.72
N GLY A 95 7.82 -1.12 -3.58
CA GLY A 95 7.78 0.12 -4.34
C GLY A 95 7.91 1.39 -3.51
N VAL A 96 8.56 1.32 -2.33
CA VAL A 96 8.84 2.50 -1.50
C VAL A 96 10.03 3.25 -2.09
N ASN A 97 9.90 4.58 -2.21
CA ASN A 97 10.97 5.49 -2.57
C ASN A 97 10.70 6.83 -1.84
N ALA A 98 11.41 7.07 -0.74
CA ALA A 98 11.16 8.20 0.14
C ALA A 98 12.46 8.89 0.56
N PRO A 99 12.48 10.22 0.73
CA PRO A 99 13.61 10.93 1.31
C PRO A 99 13.76 10.59 2.81
N VAL A 100 14.98 10.65 3.31
CA VAL A 100 15.29 10.49 4.74
C VAL A 100 15.92 11.78 5.27
N THR A 101 15.32 12.36 6.30
CA THR A 101 15.90 13.48 7.04
C THR A 101 16.94 12.94 8.02
N ALA A 102 18.18 13.39 7.90
CA ALA A 102 19.30 12.96 8.73
C ALA A 102 19.30 13.60 10.12
N ASP A 103 19.93 12.93 11.09
CA ASP A 103 20.28 13.47 12.41
C ASP A 103 19.11 14.11 13.19
N VAL A 104 17.93 13.50 13.13
CA VAL A 104 16.74 14.00 13.82
C VAL A 104 16.79 13.63 15.30
N SER A 105 16.59 14.62 16.18
CA SER A 105 16.46 14.39 17.61
C SER A 105 15.21 13.56 17.94
N VAL A 106 15.40 12.42 18.61
CA VAL A 106 14.29 11.60 19.14
C VAL A 106 13.71 12.17 20.44
N TRP A 107 14.33 13.21 21.01
CA TRP A 107 13.94 13.83 22.27
C TRP A 107 13.14 15.12 22.07
N ASP A 108 13.15 15.69 20.86
CA ASP A 108 12.34 16.85 20.49
C ASP A 108 11.16 16.40 19.61
N PRO A 109 9.93 16.34 20.16
CA PRO A 109 8.75 15.95 19.40
C PRO A 109 8.46 16.87 18.22
N ASN A 110 8.80 18.16 18.29
CA ASN A 110 8.53 19.09 17.20
C ASN A 110 9.46 18.80 16.01
N GLU A 111 10.75 18.68 16.27
CA GLU A 111 11.75 18.32 15.25
C GLU A 111 11.42 16.98 14.59
N TYR A 112 11.10 15.97 15.42
CA TYR A 112 10.68 14.65 14.96
C TYR A 112 9.44 14.70 14.05
N ASN A 113 8.39 15.41 14.47
CA ASN A 113 7.16 15.50 13.69
C ASN A 113 7.33 16.30 12.39
N GLU A 114 8.12 17.36 12.39
CA GLU A 114 8.42 18.12 11.16
C GLU A 114 9.21 17.25 10.16
N ALA A 115 10.18 16.46 10.62
CA ALA A 115 10.90 15.54 9.75
C ALA A 115 9.99 14.49 9.10
N LEU A 116 9.02 13.96 9.86
CA LEU A 116 8.06 12.96 9.37
C LEU A 116 7.08 13.50 8.32
N LYS A 117 6.83 14.81 8.26
CA LYS A 117 6.01 15.43 7.18
C LYS A 117 6.70 15.37 5.82
N ILE A 118 8.04 15.34 5.82
CA ILE A 118 8.86 15.47 4.61
C ILE A 118 9.36 14.09 4.14
N GLY A 119 9.36 13.07 5.00
CA GLY A 119 9.77 11.70 4.66
C GLY A 119 10.00 10.84 5.89
N ALA A 120 10.92 9.88 5.78
CA ALA A 120 11.40 9.14 6.96
C ALA A 120 12.45 9.97 7.72
N ALA A 121 12.70 9.64 8.98
CA ALA A 121 13.65 10.34 9.84
C ALA A 121 14.72 9.37 10.37
N HIS A 122 16.00 9.69 10.19
CA HIS A 122 17.12 8.97 10.78
C HIS A 122 17.45 9.55 12.16
N ALA A 123 17.68 8.68 13.15
CA ALA A 123 17.94 9.11 14.51
C ALA A 123 19.35 9.68 14.67
N ALA A 124 19.49 10.87 15.23
CA ALA A 124 20.79 11.49 15.55
C ALA A 124 21.68 10.62 16.47
N SER A 125 21.05 9.80 17.32
CA SER A 125 21.75 8.88 18.21
C SER A 125 22.14 7.55 17.56
N SER A 126 21.89 7.38 16.25
CA SER A 126 22.15 6.14 15.52
C SER A 126 23.25 6.29 14.47
N MET A 127 23.88 5.18 14.10
CA MET A 127 24.88 5.19 13.05
C MET A 127 24.23 5.39 11.68
N TYR A 128 25.01 5.88 10.72
CA TYR A 128 24.62 5.91 9.32
C TYR A 128 24.77 4.53 8.67
N PRO A 129 24.03 4.24 7.59
CA PRO A 129 24.30 3.07 6.77
C PRO A 129 25.74 3.10 6.25
N SER A 130 26.54 2.13 6.67
CA SER A 130 27.95 2.01 6.27
C SER A 130 28.35 0.54 6.12
N SER A 131 29.57 0.31 5.63
CA SER A 131 30.16 -1.03 5.56
C SER A 131 30.54 -1.58 6.95
N ASP A 132 30.65 -0.70 7.94
CA ASP A 132 31.04 -1.07 9.30
C ASP A 132 29.83 -1.60 10.09
N PRO A 133 30.04 -2.54 11.03
CA PRO A 133 28.95 -3.05 11.86
C PRO A 133 28.34 -1.94 12.71
N GLY A 134 27.04 -1.71 12.57
CA GLY A 134 26.31 -0.67 13.29
C GLY A 134 24.81 -0.80 13.18
N ASN A 135 24.08 -0.20 14.12
CA ASN A 135 22.62 -0.14 14.07
C ASN A 135 22.18 1.23 13.54
N VAL A 136 21.39 1.21 12.47
CA VAL A 136 20.76 2.38 11.89
C VAL A 136 19.30 2.40 12.32
N TYR A 137 18.85 3.51 12.90
CA TYR A 137 17.46 3.68 13.30
C TYR A 137 16.79 4.70 12.39
N ILE A 138 15.78 4.24 11.64
CA ILE A 138 14.95 5.06 10.77
C ILE A 138 13.50 4.94 11.24
N PHE A 139 12.87 6.08 11.46
CA PHE A 139 11.47 6.20 11.84
C PHE A 139 10.64 6.64 10.64
N ALA A 140 9.49 6.00 10.48
CA ALA A 140 8.43 6.41 9.58
C ALA A 140 7.11 6.24 10.33
N HIS A 141 6.13 7.10 10.04
CA HIS A 141 4.83 7.04 10.69
C HIS A 141 3.81 6.40 9.75
N THR A 142 2.86 5.66 10.33
CA THR A 142 1.65 5.22 9.64
C THR A 142 0.52 6.12 10.11
N SER A 143 0.29 7.21 9.40
CA SER A 143 -0.64 8.25 9.86
C SER A 143 -2.07 7.86 9.56
N VAL A 144 -2.87 7.70 10.62
CA VAL A 144 -4.34 7.68 10.50
C VAL A 144 -4.89 9.04 10.02
N ASN A 145 -4.09 10.11 10.18
CA ASN A 145 -4.39 11.49 9.80
C ASN A 145 -3.55 11.97 8.60
N PHE A 146 -3.75 11.34 7.44
CA PHE A 146 -3.09 11.71 6.18
C PHE A 146 -3.18 13.23 5.86
N TRP A 147 -4.25 13.89 6.31
CA TRP A 147 -4.49 15.32 6.09
C TRP A 147 -3.50 16.26 6.78
N GLU A 148 -2.89 15.86 7.89
CA GLU A 148 -1.99 16.73 8.69
C GLU A 148 -0.51 16.58 8.30
N LEU A 149 -0.14 15.44 7.71
CA LEU A 149 1.27 15.03 7.57
C LEU A 149 1.72 14.91 6.09
N GLY A 150 0.79 14.94 5.12
CA GLY A 150 1.11 15.08 3.69
C GLY A 150 1.48 13.78 2.97
N LYS A 151 2.21 13.88 1.86
CA LYS A 151 2.42 12.78 0.89
C LYS A 151 3.18 11.55 1.43
N TYR A 152 3.87 11.70 2.56
CA TYR A 152 4.68 10.65 3.19
C TYR A 152 4.11 10.20 4.54
N ALA A 153 2.87 10.63 4.83
CA ALA A 153 2.10 10.23 6.00
C ALA A 153 1.57 8.80 5.92
#